data_AF-A0A6G1E3L8-F1
#
_entry.id   AF-A0A6G1E3L8-F1
#
_cell.length_a   1.000
_cell.length_b   1.000
_cell.length_c   1.000
_cell.angle_alpha   90.00
_cell.angle_beta   90.00
_cell.angle_gamma   90.00
#
_symmetry.space_group_name_H-M   'P 1'
#
loop_
_entity.id
_entity.type
_entity.pdbx_description
1 polymer ?
#
loop_
_entity_poly.entity_id
_entity_poly.type
_entity_poly.pdbx_seq_one_letter_code
_entity_poly.pdbx_strand_id
1 'polypeptide(L)'
;MQGGKGTVRNVTFSNVRVVKVATPIAIDQFYCDGGVARCRNRTDAVQIAGVAYRRVVGTYTYQPVHLACSDARPCTGVNMADVRLSPASESAGGALRKPLCWKSYGEALGMIEPMGIGCLQRSNGFVMPLTKPFNYTC
;
A
#
# COMPACT_ATOMS: atom_id res chain seq x y z
N MET A 1 6.17 20.72 2.30
CA MET A 1 4.75 21.07 2.00
C MET A 1 4.00 19.76 1.88
N GLN A 2 2.78 19.66 2.40
CA GLN A 2 1.91 18.52 2.15
C GLN A 2 1.01 18.88 0.96
N GLY A 3 1.03 18.04 -0.07
CA GLY A 3 0.40 18.30 -1.36
C GLY A 3 1.40 18.51 -2.51
N GLY A 4 0.90 18.47 -3.74
CA GLY A 4 1.72 18.52 -4.95
C GLY A 4 0.89 18.32 -6.21
N LYS A 5 1.49 18.57 -7.37
CA LYS A 5 0.87 18.31 -8.68
C LYS A 5 1.81 17.46 -9.51
N GLY A 6 1.26 16.41 -10.09
CA GLY A 6 2.04 15.45 -10.88
C GLY A 6 1.31 14.13 -10.99
N THR A 7 1.93 13.19 -11.69
CA THR A 7 1.42 11.82 -11.80
C THR A 7 2.56 10.84 -11.68
N VAL A 8 2.35 9.82 -10.85
CA VAL A 8 3.16 8.61 -10.78
C VAL A 8 2.29 7.47 -11.29
N ARG A 9 2.78 6.75 -12.31
CA ARG A 9 2.03 5.65 -12.92
C ARG A 9 2.92 4.47 -13.28
N ASN A 10 2.34 3.27 -13.27
CA ASN A 10 2.98 2.04 -13.75
C ASN A 10 4.31 1.71 -13.03
N VAL A 11 4.30 1.80 -11.71
CA VAL A 11 5.47 1.50 -10.87
C VAL A 11 5.37 0.05 -10.39
N THR A 12 6.46 -0.71 -10.52
CA THR A 12 6.51 -2.10 -10.02
C THR A 12 7.69 -2.29 -9.08
N PHE A 13 7.40 -2.81 -7.88
CA PHE A 13 8.38 -3.33 -6.95
C PHE A 13 8.31 -4.86 -6.99
N SER A 14 9.42 -5.53 -7.29
CA SER A 14 9.47 -6.98 -7.47
C SER A 14 10.63 -7.63 -6.74
N ASN A 15 10.40 -8.81 -6.15
CA ASN A 15 11.43 -9.63 -5.50
C ASN A 15 12.15 -8.90 -4.35
N VAL A 16 11.38 -8.22 -3.51
CA VAL A 16 11.92 -7.42 -2.39
C VAL A 16 11.96 -8.30 -1.15
N ARG A 17 13.12 -8.36 -0.49
CA ARG A 17 13.28 -8.99 0.84
C ARG A 17 13.45 -7.91 1.90
N VAL A 18 12.65 -7.98 2.96
CA VAL A 18 12.71 -7.04 4.09
C VAL A 18 13.06 -7.77 5.38
N VAL A 19 13.88 -7.15 6.22
CA VAL A 19 14.30 -7.71 7.51
C VAL A 19 14.18 -6.62 8.56
N LYS A 20 13.33 -6.84 9.57
CA LYS A 20 13.10 -5.91 10.70
C LYS A 20 12.78 -4.47 10.24
N VAL A 21 12.00 -4.33 9.16
CA VAL A 21 11.63 -3.00 8.62
C VAL A 21 10.37 -2.49 9.33
N ALA A 22 10.34 -1.22 9.74
CA ALA A 22 9.18 -0.66 10.43
C ALA A 22 7.88 -0.79 9.60
N THR A 23 7.94 -0.31 8.34
CA THR A 23 6.81 -0.35 7.40
C THR A 23 7.29 -0.73 5.99
N PRO A 24 7.26 -2.03 5.62
CA PRO A 24 7.77 -2.51 4.34
C PRO A 24 7.09 -1.95 3.09
N ILE A 25 5.78 -1.73 3.15
CA ILE A 25 4.98 -1.25 2.01
C ILE A 25 4.31 0.04 2.44
N ALA A 26 4.69 1.16 1.82
CA ALA A 26 4.16 2.48 2.16
C ALA A 26 3.87 3.33 0.92
N ILE A 27 2.69 3.94 0.91
CA ILE A 27 2.35 5.10 0.08
C ILE A 27 1.80 6.14 1.04
N ASP A 28 2.47 7.28 1.17
CA ASP A 28 2.04 8.36 2.06
C ASP A 28 1.93 9.67 1.26
N GLN A 29 0.71 10.00 0.84
CA GLN A 29 0.43 11.29 0.18
C GLN A 29 0.34 12.46 1.18
N PHE A 30 0.46 12.17 2.47
CA PHE A 30 0.43 13.15 3.55
C PHE A 30 1.83 13.41 4.13
N TYR A 31 2.88 12.91 3.46
CA TYR A 31 4.26 13.07 3.90
C TYR A 31 4.62 14.54 4.16
N CYS A 32 5.19 14.79 5.34
CA CYS A 32 5.59 16.11 5.80
C CYS A 32 6.89 16.03 6.61
N ASP A 33 8.00 16.38 5.98
CA ASP A 33 9.36 16.41 6.54
C ASP A 33 9.61 17.55 7.53
N GLY A 34 8.95 18.70 7.35
CA GLY A 34 9.07 19.88 8.21
C GLY A 34 8.23 19.86 9.49
N GLY A 35 7.50 18.76 9.76
CA GLY A 35 6.51 18.66 10.83
C GLY A 35 5.18 19.35 10.52
N VAL A 36 4.10 18.91 11.18
CA VAL A 36 2.71 19.34 10.91
C VAL A 36 2.54 20.86 10.93
N ALA A 37 3.30 21.56 11.79
CA ALA A 37 3.27 23.03 11.89
C ALA A 37 3.71 23.74 10.59
N ARG A 38 4.53 23.09 9.74
CA ARG A 38 5.02 23.64 8.46
C ARG A 38 4.23 23.15 7.26
N CYS A 39 3.35 22.16 7.44
CA CYS A 39 2.51 21.63 6.38
C CYS A 39 1.09 22.15 6.53
N ARG A 40 0.70 23.04 5.61
CA ARG A 40 -0.70 23.42 5.46
C ARG A 40 -1.48 22.24 4.88
N ASN A 41 -2.67 22.01 5.42
CA ASN A 41 -3.59 21.04 4.87
C ASN A 41 -4.01 21.50 3.46
N ARG A 42 -3.66 20.72 2.44
CA ARG A 42 -3.97 21.00 1.03
C ARG A 42 -4.76 19.83 0.48
N THR A 43 -5.75 20.13 -0.35
CA THR A 43 -6.58 19.12 -1.02
C THR A 43 -5.89 18.49 -2.23
N ASP A 44 -4.93 19.18 -2.85
CA ASP A 44 -4.19 18.64 -4.00
C ASP A 44 -3.06 17.70 -3.57
N ALA A 45 -2.99 16.53 -4.19
CA ALA A 45 -1.90 15.57 -4.06
C ALA A 45 -1.40 15.10 -5.44
N VAL A 46 -0.33 14.31 -5.46
CA VAL A 46 0.12 13.66 -6.69
C VAL A 46 -0.85 12.54 -7.07
N GLN A 47 -1.25 12.43 -8.34
CA GLN A 47 -2.05 11.28 -8.78
C GLN A 47 -1.18 10.02 -8.80
N ILE A 48 -1.60 8.96 -8.12
CA ILE A 48 -0.91 7.66 -8.12
C ILE A 48 -1.83 6.61 -8.75
N ALA A 49 -1.32 5.89 -9.75
CA ALA A 49 -2.08 4.85 -10.44
C ALA A 49 -1.20 3.68 -10.89
N GLY A 50 -1.71 2.44 -10.84
CA GLY A 50 -1.00 1.27 -11.38
C GLY A 50 0.30 0.98 -10.63
N VAL A 51 0.23 0.80 -9.32
CA VAL A 51 1.39 0.42 -8.50
C VAL A 51 1.30 -1.07 -8.18
N ALA A 52 2.33 -1.83 -8.54
CA ALA A 52 2.39 -3.27 -8.29
C ALA A 52 3.48 -3.64 -7.29
N TYR A 53 3.12 -4.43 -6.28
CA TYR A 53 4.04 -5.08 -5.35
C TYR A 53 4.02 -6.59 -5.62
N ARG A 54 5.15 -7.16 -6.05
CA ARG A 54 5.27 -8.57 -6.43
C ARG A 54 6.37 -9.24 -5.61
N ARG A 55 6.05 -10.33 -4.90
CA ARG A 55 7.03 -11.10 -4.12
C ARG A 55 7.79 -10.21 -3.12
N VAL A 56 7.04 -9.57 -2.23
CA VAL A 56 7.61 -8.82 -1.09
C VAL A 56 7.57 -9.74 0.13
N VAL A 57 8.73 -10.17 0.61
CA VAL A 57 8.83 -11.21 1.64
C VAL A 57 9.70 -10.78 2.82
N GLY A 58 9.32 -11.16 4.03
CA GLY A 58 10.16 -11.00 5.22
C GLY A 58 9.44 -10.42 6.43
N THR A 59 10.14 -9.62 7.25
CA THR A 59 9.64 -9.22 8.57
C THR A 59 9.44 -7.72 8.77
N TYR A 60 8.40 -7.37 9.53
CA TYR A 60 8.08 -6.00 9.92
C TYR A 60 8.09 -5.78 11.44
N THR A 61 8.32 -4.54 11.88
CA THR A 61 8.38 -4.21 13.32
C THR A 61 7.28 -3.27 13.82
N TYR A 62 6.56 -2.59 12.93
CA TYR A 62 5.51 -1.64 13.32
C TYR A 62 4.20 -1.84 12.56
N GLN A 63 4.19 -1.66 11.24
CA GLN A 63 2.99 -1.77 10.41
C GLN A 63 3.32 -2.44 9.09
N PRO A 64 2.68 -3.54 8.69
CA PRO A 64 3.09 -4.28 7.49
C PRO A 64 2.79 -3.51 6.18
N VAL A 65 1.69 -2.76 6.15
CA VAL A 65 1.22 -1.98 4.99
C VAL A 65 0.64 -0.65 5.47
N HIS A 66 1.09 0.45 4.86
CA HIS A 66 0.59 1.80 5.11
C HIS A 66 0.29 2.52 3.78
N LEU A 67 -0.95 2.45 3.32
CA LEU A 67 -1.40 3.19 2.13
C LEU A 67 -2.31 4.31 2.58
N ALA A 68 -1.77 5.52 2.66
CA ALA A 68 -2.47 6.74 3.02
C ALA A 68 -2.56 7.66 1.79
N CYS A 69 -3.62 7.51 1.01
CA CYS A 69 -3.89 8.30 -0.18
C CYS A 69 -4.92 9.39 0.12
N SER A 70 -4.87 10.50 -0.61
CA SER A 70 -5.77 11.64 -0.37
C SER A 70 -7.19 11.34 -0.88
N ASP A 71 -8.18 11.93 -0.20
CA ASP A 71 -9.59 11.81 -0.61
C ASP A 71 -9.86 12.39 -1.99
N ALA A 72 -9.16 13.48 -2.35
CA ALA A 72 -9.31 14.16 -3.63
C ALA A 72 -8.61 13.43 -4.78
N ARG A 73 -7.54 12.68 -4.50
CA ARG A 73 -6.74 11.94 -5.50
C ARG A 73 -6.39 10.55 -4.96
N PRO A 74 -7.38 9.65 -4.90
CA PRO A 74 -7.18 8.29 -4.41
C PRO A 74 -6.15 7.54 -5.25
N CYS A 75 -5.47 6.59 -4.62
CA CYS A 75 -4.59 5.65 -5.32
C CYS A 75 -5.44 4.58 -6.00
N THR A 76 -5.20 4.33 -7.28
CA THR A 76 -5.98 3.35 -8.07
C THR A 76 -5.08 2.30 -8.72
N GLY A 77 -5.60 1.09 -8.92
CA GLY A 77 -4.82 -0.01 -9.48
C GLY A 77 -3.62 -0.39 -8.62
N VAL A 78 -3.77 -0.37 -7.29
CA VAL A 78 -2.76 -0.90 -6.37
C VAL A 78 -2.90 -2.42 -6.33
N ASN A 79 -1.90 -3.12 -6.84
CA ASN A 79 -1.92 -4.58 -6.95
C ASN A 79 -0.83 -5.20 -6.08
N MET A 80 -1.21 -6.13 -5.21
CA MET A 80 -0.29 -6.91 -4.38
C MET A 80 -0.38 -8.38 -4.76
N ALA A 81 0.74 -9.00 -5.11
CA ALA A 81 0.82 -10.41 -5.46
C ALA A 81 2.02 -11.07 -4.77
N ASP A 82 1.79 -12.19 -4.10
CA ASP A 82 2.84 -12.93 -3.36
C ASP A 82 3.51 -12.06 -2.29
N VAL A 83 2.73 -11.26 -1.56
CA VAL A 83 3.22 -10.48 -0.41
C VAL A 83 3.13 -11.36 0.84
N ARG A 84 4.26 -11.62 1.49
CA ARG A 84 4.40 -12.50 2.66
C ARG A 84 5.17 -11.79 3.77
N LEU A 85 4.45 -11.16 4.67
CA LEU A 85 5.02 -10.36 5.76
C LEU A 85 4.58 -10.91 7.11
N SER A 86 5.55 -11.07 8.02
CA SER A 86 5.29 -11.48 9.41
C SER A 86 5.98 -10.54 10.41
N PRO A 87 5.49 -10.46 11.66
CA PRO A 87 6.16 -9.68 12.69
C PRO A 87 7.59 -10.19 12.94
N ALA A 88 8.55 -9.29 13.16
CA ALA A 88 9.84 -9.72 13.68
C ALA A 88 9.69 -10.20 15.13
N SER A 89 10.48 -11.20 15.55
CA SER A 89 10.36 -11.83 16.89
C SER A 89 10.45 -10.83 18.05
N GLU A 90 11.22 -9.76 17.89
CA GLU A 90 11.40 -8.70 18.90
C GLU A 90 10.19 -7.75 19.00
N SER A 91 9.32 -7.77 17.99
CA SER A 91 8.13 -6.93 17.88
C SER A 91 6.89 -7.58 18.49
N ALA A 92 6.97 -8.85 18.88
CA ALA A 92 5.87 -9.58 19.51
C ALA A 92 5.44 -8.96 20.87
N GLY A 93 6.31 -8.18 21.51
CA GLY A 93 6.00 -7.40 22.72
C GLY A 93 5.66 -5.93 22.47
N GLY A 94 5.73 -5.45 21.23
CA GLY A 94 5.37 -4.07 20.85
C GLY A 94 3.96 -4.00 20.25
N ALA A 95 3.31 -2.84 20.34
CA ALA A 95 1.99 -2.61 19.75
C ALA A 95 2.06 -2.56 18.21
N LEU A 96 2.01 -3.73 17.56
CA LEU A 96 1.90 -3.85 16.11
C LEU A 96 0.62 -3.17 15.62
N ARG A 97 0.71 -2.44 14.51
CA ARG A 97 -0.44 -1.83 13.84
C ARG A 97 -0.97 -2.72 12.74
N LYS A 98 -2.30 -2.74 12.63
CA LYS A 98 -2.99 -3.38 11.51
C LYS A 98 -2.62 -2.69 10.19
N PRO A 99 -2.68 -3.39 9.04
CA PRO A 99 -2.60 -2.77 7.72
C PRO A 99 -3.53 -1.55 7.59
N LEU A 100 -3.04 -0.45 7.02
CA LEU A 100 -3.84 0.71 6.67
C LEU A 100 -3.98 0.81 5.15
N CYS A 101 -5.22 0.89 4.69
CA CYS A 101 -5.57 1.20 3.31
C CYS A 101 -6.62 2.31 3.30
N TRP A 102 -6.17 3.56 3.22
CA TRP A 102 -7.03 4.74 3.11
C TRP A 102 -7.04 5.24 1.66
N LYS A 103 -8.24 5.35 1.08
CA LYS A 103 -8.47 5.81 -0.31
C LYS A 103 -7.57 5.14 -1.34
N SER A 104 -7.34 3.84 -1.16
CA SER A 104 -6.53 3.00 -2.02
C SER A 104 -7.37 1.85 -2.56
N TYR A 105 -7.38 1.73 -3.89
CA TYR A 105 -8.23 0.81 -4.61
C TYR A 105 -7.41 -0.15 -5.47
N GLY A 106 -7.77 -1.43 -5.42
CA GLY A 106 -7.14 -2.47 -6.22
C GLY A 106 -7.31 -3.86 -5.61
N GLU A 107 -6.35 -4.74 -5.86
CA GLU A 107 -6.43 -6.15 -5.51
C GLU A 107 -5.20 -6.58 -4.70
N ALA A 108 -5.43 -7.45 -3.73
CA ALA A 108 -4.35 -8.03 -2.95
C ALA A 108 -4.48 -9.55 -2.85
N LEU A 109 -3.41 -10.24 -3.20
CA LEU A 109 -3.22 -11.67 -3.10
C LEU A 109 -1.91 -11.93 -2.35
N GLY A 110 -2.02 -12.48 -1.14
CA GLY A 110 -0.88 -12.70 -0.25
C GLY A 110 -1.31 -13.00 1.18
N MET A 111 -0.32 -13.21 2.05
CA MET A 111 -0.52 -13.49 3.46
C MET A 111 0.27 -12.49 4.29
N ILE A 112 -0.43 -11.67 5.07
CA ILE A 112 0.17 -10.83 6.11
C ILE A 112 -0.23 -11.42 7.44
N GLU A 113 0.71 -11.96 8.20
CA GLU A 113 0.40 -12.51 9.50
C GLU A 113 0.27 -11.38 10.54
N PRO A 114 -0.70 -11.45 11.47
CA PRO A 114 -1.68 -12.54 11.66
C PRO A 114 -3.03 -12.32 10.93
N MET A 115 -3.21 -11.25 10.16
CA MET A 115 -4.54 -10.74 9.79
C MET A 115 -4.97 -10.95 8.32
N GLY A 116 -4.12 -11.56 7.48
CA GLY A 116 -4.32 -11.65 6.03
C GLY A 116 -4.21 -10.29 5.33
N ILE A 117 -4.28 -10.27 3.99
CA ILE A 117 -4.18 -9.06 3.18
C ILE A 117 -5.58 -8.56 2.78
N GLY A 118 -6.29 -7.93 3.71
CA GLY A 118 -7.73 -7.63 3.57
C GLY A 118 -8.13 -6.15 3.61
N CYS A 119 -7.23 -5.18 3.42
CA CYS A 119 -7.59 -3.75 3.58
C CYS A 119 -7.88 -2.97 2.29
N LEU A 120 -7.42 -3.43 1.12
CA LEU A 120 -7.65 -2.70 -0.14
C LEU A 120 -9.13 -2.70 -0.50
N GLN A 121 -9.65 -1.52 -0.87
CA GLN A 121 -11.02 -1.39 -1.33
C GLN A 121 -11.11 -1.88 -2.77
N ARG A 122 -12.08 -2.77 -3.06
CA ARG A 122 -12.42 -3.11 -4.44
C ARG A 122 -13.07 -1.87 -5.07
N SER A 123 -12.67 -1.49 -6.27
CA SER A 123 -13.35 -0.41 -6.99
C SER A 123 -14.74 -0.90 -7.40
N ASN A 124 -15.78 -0.46 -6.71
CA ASN A 124 -17.15 -0.66 -7.16
C ASN A 124 -17.40 0.23 -8.40
N GLY A 125 -17.39 -0.35 -9.61
CA GLY A 125 -18.13 0.21 -10.74
C GLY A 125 -17.37 0.71 -11.99
N PHE A 126 -16.04 0.70 -12.05
CA PHE A 126 -15.34 0.79 -13.34
C PHE A 126 -14.43 -0.41 -13.49
N VAL A 127 -14.98 -1.43 -14.14
CA VAL A 127 -14.23 -2.49 -14.80
C VAL A 127 -13.22 -1.79 -15.71
N MET A 128 -11.96 -1.65 -15.26
CA MET A 128 -10.89 -1.61 -16.24
C MET A 128 -10.96 -2.96 -16.94
N PRO A 129 -11.12 -3.01 -18.28
CA PRO A 129 -11.23 -4.26 -18.97
C PRO A 129 -9.99 -5.07 -18.64
N LEU A 130 -10.20 -6.15 -17.90
CA LEU A 130 -9.32 -7.31 -17.93
C LEU A 130 -9.15 -7.63 -19.42
N THR A 131 -8.05 -7.18 -20.01
CA THR A 131 -7.47 -7.88 -21.13
C THR A 131 -7.22 -9.30 -20.64
N LYS A 132 -8.20 -10.17 -20.96
CA LYS A 132 -8.31 -11.62 -20.73
C LYS A 132 -6.98 -12.39 -20.89
N PRO A 133 -6.93 -13.70 -20.55
CA PRO A 133 -7.42 -14.37 -19.34
C PRO A 133 -6.30 -15.26 -18.74
N PHE A 134 -6.29 -15.49 -17.42
CA PHE A 134 -5.64 -16.69 -16.88
C PHE A 134 -6.73 -17.53 -16.21
N ASN A 135 -7.03 -18.65 -16.85
CA ASN A 135 -7.95 -19.67 -16.39
C ASN A 135 -7.51 -20.21 -15.03
N TYR A 136 -8.41 -20.17 -14.05
CA TYR A 136 -8.41 -21.13 -12.96
C TYR A 136 -9.86 -21.57 -12.77
N THR A 137 -10.12 -22.81 -13.18
CA THR A 137 -11.24 -23.63 -12.70
C THR A 137 -11.09 -23.83 -11.20
N CYS A 138 -12.20 -23.68 -10.48
CA CYS A 138 -12.34 -23.94 -9.05
C CYS A 138 -12.02 -25.39 -8.69
#